data_AF-A0AA39YI56-F1
#
_entry.id   AF-A0AA39YI56-F1
#
_cell.length_a   1.000
_cell.length_b   1.000
_cell.length_c   1.000
_cell.angle_alpha   90.00
_cell.angle_beta   90.00
_cell.angle_gamma   90.00
#
_symmetry.space_group_name_H-M   'P 1'
#
loop_
_entity.id
_entity.type
_entity.pdbx_description
1 polymer ?
#
loop_
_entity_poly.entity_id
_entity_poly.type
_entity_poly.pdbx_seq_one_letter_code
_entity_poly.pdbx_strand_id
1 'polypeptide(L)'
;MNNFTPKYRDRMFVVGETNEASEATTTLIEMIVRNAIIDIIITASDLAARRGSPKFAITDLLFQIRHDPPRLERLRDYLRLRKIRSTAAKSEKEASGDADITFEDDSSDALAPSSDSDSDSSDKPNKTTTKPRKTKPTTTTTTTTISDIPPLSLPWSTPLSFFPIPLHPHETHPLAPLDLDTDPATPSAIKLSRLRKNDALTRRMTHEDYIEWHDKRKSSFTSRKKTLFREWCLLGEVGDHKVTEDEVPGLLNLLAVEIVERLTEEAMRVKREEDGKGGRGDDKREGEQHRKRRRLF
;
A
#
# COMPACT_ATOMS: atom_id res chain seq x y z
N MET A 1 8.07 -22.59 12.49
CA MET A 1 7.60 -21.70 11.40
C MET A 1 6.29 -21.08 11.86
N ASN A 2 6.29 -19.81 12.27
CA ASN A 2 5.10 -18.97 12.59
C ASN A 2 5.58 -17.55 12.94
N ASN A 3 6.49 -16.99 12.12
CA ASN A 3 7.22 -15.75 12.48
C ASN A 3 6.38 -14.47 12.25
N PHE A 4 5.30 -14.59 11.47
CA PHE A 4 4.45 -13.49 11.03
C PHE A 4 2.96 -13.68 11.37
N THR A 5 2.58 -14.75 12.08
CA THR A 5 1.19 -15.04 12.50
C THR A 5 0.43 -13.84 13.10
N PRO A 6 1.02 -13.02 14.00
CA PRO A 6 0.35 -11.81 14.50
C PRO A 6 0.05 -10.79 13.38
N LYS A 7 0.98 -10.64 12.41
CA LYS A 7 0.80 -9.71 11.28
C LYS A 7 -0.32 -10.14 10.35
N TYR A 8 -0.52 -11.45 10.15
CA TYR A 8 -1.69 -11.95 9.41
C TYR A 8 -2.99 -11.63 10.15
N ARG A 9 -3.05 -11.84 11.47
CA ARG A 9 -4.22 -11.46 12.29
C ARG A 9 -4.52 -9.95 12.22
N ASP A 10 -3.49 -9.10 12.37
CA ASP A 10 -3.63 -7.65 12.23
C ASP A 10 -4.26 -7.27 10.88
N ARG A 11 -3.80 -7.89 9.78
CA ARG A 11 -4.31 -7.61 8.43
C ARG A 11 -5.70 -8.17 8.16
N MET A 12 -6.04 -9.32 8.71
CA MET A 12 -7.40 -9.88 8.64
C MET A 12 -8.39 -9.00 9.43
N PHE A 13 -8.01 -8.54 10.62
CA PHE A 13 -8.82 -7.64 11.46
C PHE A 13 -9.15 -6.31 10.75
N VAL A 14 -8.18 -5.71 10.04
CA VAL A 14 -8.37 -4.44 9.31
C VAL A 14 -9.44 -4.53 8.22
N VAL A 15 -9.66 -5.73 7.64
CA VAL A 15 -10.73 -6.02 6.67
C VAL A 15 -12.10 -6.25 7.34
N GLY A 16 -12.12 -6.48 8.65
CA GLY A 16 -13.32 -6.81 9.42
C GLY A 16 -13.55 -8.31 9.64
N GLU A 17 -12.50 -9.14 9.58
CA GLU A 17 -12.51 -10.48 10.18
C GLU A 17 -12.48 -10.38 11.71
N THR A 18 -12.97 -11.42 12.41
CA THR A 18 -12.92 -11.44 13.88
C THR A 18 -11.49 -11.52 14.42
N ASN A 19 -11.26 -10.97 15.61
CA ASN A 19 -9.93 -10.89 16.24
C ASN A 19 -9.34 -12.27 16.60
N GLU A 20 -10.15 -13.33 16.56
CA GLU A 20 -9.83 -14.70 16.96
C GLU A 20 -9.69 -15.67 15.77
N ALA A 21 -9.04 -15.23 14.70
CA ALA A 21 -8.74 -16.11 13.56
C ALA A 21 -7.91 -17.33 14.00
N SER A 22 -8.48 -18.52 13.76
CA SER A 22 -7.89 -19.83 14.07
C SER A 22 -6.46 -19.94 13.53
N GLU A 23 -5.57 -20.58 14.31
CA GLU A 23 -4.17 -20.77 13.93
C GLU A 23 -4.06 -21.45 12.56
N ALA A 24 -4.85 -22.51 12.31
CA ALA A 24 -4.90 -23.21 11.03
C ALA A 24 -5.21 -22.28 9.84
N THR A 25 -6.16 -21.35 10.01
CA THR A 25 -6.50 -20.34 8.99
C THR A 25 -5.32 -19.39 8.76
N THR A 26 -4.68 -18.91 9.83
CA THR A 26 -3.53 -18.00 9.71
C THR A 26 -2.31 -18.68 9.07
N THR A 27 -2.04 -19.96 9.37
CA THR A 27 -0.96 -20.73 8.74
C THR A 27 -1.25 -21.02 7.26
N LEU A 28 -2.51 -21.30 6.89
CA LEU A 28 -2.91 -21.46 5.49
C LEU A 28 -2.71 -20.15 4.70
N ILE A 29 -3.12 -19.01 5.26
CA ILE A 29 -2.89 -17.69 4.67
C ILE A 29 -1.40 -17.39 4.56
N GLU A 30 -0.59 -17.65 5.59
CA GLU A 30 0.87 -17.47 5.55
C GLU A 30 1.49 -18.29 4.39
N MET A 31 1.09 -19.54 4.20
CA MET A 31 1.57 -20.39 3.11
C MET A 31 1.16 -19.86 1.72
N ILE A 32 -0.10 -19.45 1.54
CA ILE A 32 -0.59 -18.91 0.26
C ILE A 32 0.16 -17.62 -0.11
N VAL A 33 0.30 -16.70 0.85
CA VAL A 33 0.96 -15.40 0.62
C VAL A 33 2.46 -15.61 0.38
N ARG A 34 3.11 -16.53 1.12
CA ARG A 34 4.51 -16.89 0.90
C ARG A 34 4.76 -17.37 -0.53
N ASN A 35 3.97 -18.34 -0.99
CA ASN A 35 4.13 -18.91 -2.33
C ASN A 35 3.88 -17.85 -3.41
N ALA A 36 2.81 -17.07 -3.28
CA ALA A 36 2.52 -15.99 -4.22
C ALA A 36 3.63 -14.93 -4.31
N ILE A 37 4.28 -14.58 -3.18
CA ILE A 37 5.42 -13.66 -3.18
C ILE A 37 6.67 -14.28 -3.82
N ILE A 38 6.92 -15.57 -3.59
CA ILE A 38 8.02 -16.31 -4.25
C ILE A 38 7.80 -16.36 -5.77
N ASP A 39 6.58 -16.68 -6.22
CA ASP A 39 6.25 -16.72 -7.66
C ASP A 39 6.42 -15.36 -8.35
N ILE A 40 6.09 -14.26 -7.66
CA ILE A 40 6.33 -12.89 -8.11
C ILE A 40 7.84 -12.60 -8.26
N ILE A 41 8.68 -13.10 -7.34
CA ILE A 41 10.14 -12.95 -7.40
C ILE A 41 10.73 -13.79 -8.55
N ILE A 42 10.31 -15.05 -8.71
CA ILE A 42 10.71 -15.92 -9.84
C ILE A 42 10.37 -15.24 -11.16
N THR A 43 9.14 -14.78 -11.32
CA THR A 43 8.67 -14.11 -12.54
C THR A 43 9.45 -12.82 -12.81
N ALA A 44 9.84 -12.06 -11.78
CA ALA A 44 10.69 -10.88 -11.94
C ALA A 44 12.11 -11.24 -12.38
N SER A 45 12.67 -12.34 -11.84
CA SER A 45 13.97 -12.89 -12.23
C SER A 45 13.99 -13.32 -13.71
N ASP A 46 12.96 -14.05 -14.15
CA ASP A 46 12.80 -14.46 -15.55
C ASP A 46 12.67 -13.27 -16.52
N LEU A 47 11.94 -12.22 -16.12
CA LEU A 47 11.83 -10.99 -16.91
C LEU A 47 13.17 -10.25 -17.01
N ALA A 48 13.95 -10.23 -15.93
CA ALA A 48 15.29 -9.64 -15.92
C ALA A 48 16.28 -10.44 -16.78
N ALA A 49 16.25 -11.78 -16.69
CA ALA A 49 17.05 -12.66 -17.53
C ALA A 49 16.73 -12.48 -19.03
N ARG A 50 15.45 -12.32 -19.39
CA ARG A 50 15.01 -11.98 -20.76
C ARG A 50 15.49 -10.61 -21.24
N ARG A 51 15.71 -9.65 -20.34
CA ARG A 51 16.37 -8.36 -20.64
C ARG A 51 17.91 -8.48 -20.75
N GLY A 52 18.49 -9.65 -20.45
CA GLY A 52 19.94 -9.83 -20.36
C GLY A 52 20.54 -9.22 -19.08
N SER A 53 19.75 -9.07 -18.01
CA SER A 53 20.21 -8.56 -16.73
C SER A 53 20.22 -9.68 -15.68
N PRO A 54 21.35 -9.95 -14.99
CA PRO A 54 21.45 -11.04 -14.02
C PRO A 54 20.72 -10.73 -12.70
N LYS A 55 20.24 -9.50 -12.52
CA LYS A 55 19.49 -9.06 -11.34
C LYS A 55 18.20 -8.37 -11.77
N PHE A 56 17.10 -8.64 -11.08
CA PHE A 56 15.84 -7.96 -11.38
C PHE A 56 15.80 -6.54 -10.79
N ALA A 57 14.97 -5.70 -11.41
CA ALA A 57 14.73 -4.31 -11.03
C ALA A 57 13.27 -4.13 -10.61
N ILE A 58 12.97 -2.99 -9.97
CA ILE A 58 11.59 -2.63 -9.60
C ILE A 58 10.65 -2.66 -10.83
N THR A 59 11.15 -2.31 -12.01
CA THR A 59 10.39 -2.40 -13.26
C THR A 59 9.87 -3.80 -13.55
N ASP A 60 10.59 -4.86 -13.15
CA ASP A 60 10.18 -6.26 -13.40
C ASP A 60 9.05 -6.72 -12.47
N LEU A 61 9.02 -6.20 -11.24
CA LEU A 61 7.90 -6.37 -10.31
C LEU A 61 6.67 -5.59 -10.78
N LEU A 62 6.85 -4.30 -11.13
CA LEU A 62 5.76 -3.44 -11.59
C LEU A 62 5.17 -3.92 -12.93
N PHE A 63 5.97 -4.56 -13.81
CA PHE A 63 5.51 -5.08 -15.10
C PHE A 63 4.53 -6.25 -14.99
N GLN A 64 4.59 -7.03 -13.92
CA GLN A 64 3.62 -8.10 -13.63
C GLN A 64 2.24 -7.51 -13.28
N ILE A 65 2.23 -6.34 -12.66
CA ILE A 65 1.03 -5.65 -12.14
C ILE A 65 0.44 -4.69 -13.19
N ARG A 66 1.04 -4.58 -14.39
CA ARG A 66 0.63 -3.64 -15.46
C ARG A 66 -0.85 -3.69 -15.86
N HIS A 67 -1.52 -4.81 -15.62
CA HIS A 67 -2.94 -5.04 -15.92
C HIS A 67 -3.90 -4.52 -14.84
N ASP A 68 -3.36 -4.06 -13.70
CA ASP A 68 -4.12 -3.50 -12.58
C ASP A 68 -3.68 -2.04 -12.33
N PRO A 69 -4.21 -1.07 -13.12
CA PRO A 69 -3.91 0.35 -13.02
C PRO A 69 -3.87 0.95 -11.60
N PRO A 70 -4.88 0.72 -10.72
CA PRO A 70 -4.87 1.32 -9.38
C PRO A 70 -3.83 0.68 -8.45
N ARG A 71 -3.52 -0.61 -8.62
CA ARG A 71 -2.43 -1.25 -7.87
C ARG A 71 -1.10 -0.67 -8.28
N LEU A 72 -0.89 -0.48 -9.59
CA LEU A 72 0.30 0.16 -10.15
C LEU A 72 0.44 1.62 -9.67
N GLU A 73 -0.66 2.39 -9.65
CA GLU A 73 -0.72 3.75 -9.11
C GLU A 73 -0.28 3.80 -7.62
N ARG A 74 -0.88 2.96 -6.77
CA ARG A 74 -0.54 2.86 -5.34
C ARG A 74 0.95 2.58 -5.10
N LEU A 75 1.57 1.74 -5.94
CA LEU A 75 3.00 1.42 -5.85
C LEU A 75 3.88 2.57 -6.35
N ARG A 76 3.45 3.32 -7.38
CA ARG A 76 4.14 4.54 -7.84
C ARG A 76 4.11 5.64 -6.76
N ASP A 77 2.96 5.86 -6.11
CA ASP A 77 2.82 6.80 -5.00
C ASP A 77 3.73 6.43 -3.82
N TYR A 78 3.75 5.14 -3.43
CA TYR A 78 4.65 4.66 -2.39
C TYR A 78 6.12 4.93 -2.71
N LEU A 79 6.57 4.65 -3.94
CA LEU A 79 7.95 4.89 -4.36
C LEU A 79 8.28 6.39 -4.40
N ARG A 80 7.34 7.25 -4.84
CA ARG A 80 7.49 8.71 -4.81
C ARG A 80 7.63 9.22 -3.38
N LEU A 81 6.76 8.79 -2.47
CA LEU A 81 6.77 9.20 -1.06
C LEU A 81 7.98 8.62 -0.29
N ARG A 82 8.46 7.43 -0.63
CA ARG A 82 9.72 6.88 -0.11
C ARG A 82 10.92 7.72 -0.58
N LYS A 83 10.94 8.13 -1.85
CA LYS A 83 11.99 8.99 -2.42
C LYS A 83 12.00 10.38 -1.78
N ILE A 84 10.83 11.03 -1.62
CA ILE A 84 10.67 12.32 -0.92
C ILE A 84 11.25 12.26 0.50
N ARG A 85 10.85 11.25 1.29
CA ARG A 85 11.34 11.08 2.67
C ARG A 85 12.84 10.80 2.73
N SER A 86 13.38 10.01 1.80
CA SER A 86 14.82 9.78 1.70
C SER A 86 15.61 11.05 1.34
N THR A 87 15.07 11.93 0.49
CA THR A 87 15.72 13.22 0.19
C THR A 87 15.65 14.18 1.38
N ALA A 88 14.52 14.27 2.08
CA ALA A 88 14.37 15.11 3.27
C ALA A 88 15.34 14.71 4.40
N ALA A 89 15.41 13.41 4.71
CA ALA A 89 16.32 12.88 5.74
C ALA A 89 17.81 13.09 5.40
N LYS A 90 18.18 13.19 4.11
CA LYS A 90 19.55 13.54 3.70
C LYS A 90 19.83 15.03 3.91
N SER A 91 18.91 15.91 3.51
CA SER A 91 19.07 17.36 3.75
C SER A 91 19.10 17.72 5.24
N GLU A 92 18.38 16.98 6.09
CA GLU A 92 18.47 17.14 7.55
C GLU A 92 19.84 16.72 8.08
N LYS A 93 20.36 15.55 7.68
CA LYS A 93 21.70 15.08 8.09
C LYS A 93 22.85 15.98 7.59
N GLU A 94 22.67 16.65 6.46
CA GLU A 94 23.63 17.65 5.95
C GLU A 94 23.52 19.00 6.69
N ALA A 95 22.37 19.31 7.28
CA ALA A 95 22.15 20.53 8.06
C ALA A 95 22.52 20.38 9.56
N SER A 96 22.27 19.22 10.15
CA SER A 96 22.65 18.87 11.53
C SER A 96 23.86 17.95 11.54
N GLY A 97 25.06 18.53 11.49
CA GLY A 97 26.31 17.79 11.44
C GLY A 97 26.45 16.75 12.56
N ASP A 98 26.61 15.50 12.15
CA ASP A 98 26.95 14.30 12.95
C ASP A 98 26.21 14.15 14.30
N ALA A 99 24.91 13.88 14.22
CA ALA A 99 24.16 13.21 15.28
C ALA A 99 23.49 11.95 14.71
N ASP A 100 23.86 10.78 15.25
CA ASP A 100 23.27 9.50 14.85
C ASP A 100 21.83 9.38 15.36
N ILE A 101 20.88 9.71 14.48
CA ILE A 101 19.45 9.51 14.71
C ILE A 101 18.96 8.41 13.74
N THR A 102 18.90 7.18 14.23
CA THR A 102 18.18 6.08 13.59
C THR A 102 16.67 6.32 13.66
N PHE A 103 16.13 6.98 12.64
CA PHE A 103 14.68 6.99 12.41
C PHE A 103 14.19 5.59 12.01
N GLU A 104 13.31 5.00 12.83
CA GLU A 104 12.55 3.81 12.41
C GLU A 104 11.66 4.18 11.20
N ASP A 105 11.75 3.39 10.12
CA ASP A 105 10.98 3.59 8.87
C ASP A 105 9.50 3.25 9.10
N ASP A 106 8.71 4.17 9.68
CA ASP A 106 7.24 4.11 9.67
C ASP A 106 6.72 4.37 8.24
N SER A 107 6.91 3.36 7.39
CA SER A 107 6.55 3.40 5.98
C SER A 107 5.08 3.09 5.70
N SER A 108 4.24 3.04 6.73
CA SER A 108 2.81 2.68 6.64
C SER A 108 1.88 3.86 6.42
N ASP A 109 2.29 5.06 6.82
CA ASP A 109 1.39 6.22 7.02
C ASP A 109 1.00 6.97 5.73
N ALA A 110 1.62 6.63 4.60
CA ALA A 110 1.51 7.30 3.30
C ALA A 110 0.10 7.36 2.66
N LEU A 111 -0.96 6.91 3.34
CA LEU A 111 -2.32 6.72 2.79
C LEU A 111 -3.46 7.07 3.78
N ALA A 112 -3.19 7.85 4.82
CA ALA A 112 -4.22 8.55 5.60
C ALA A 112 -4.48 9.95 4.98
N PRO A 113 -5.73 10.44 4.91
CA PRO A 113 -6.00 11.82 4.52
C PRO A 113 -5.55 12.79 5.62
N SER A 114 -5.02 13.94 5.23
CA SER A 114 -4.76 15.06 6.14
C SER A 114 -6.08 15.58 6.72
N SER A 115 -6.25 15.49 8.03
CA SER A 115 -7.26 16.25 8.75
C SER A 115 -6.69 17.61 9.10
N ASP A 116 -6.99 18.62 8.29
CA ASP A 116 -6.76 20.01 8.67
C ASP A 116 -7.68 20.35 9.86
N SER A 117 -7.09 20.76 10.97
CA SER A 117 -7.83 21.24 12.14
C SER A 117 -7.18 22.54 12.64
N ASP A 118 -7.64 23.66 12.09
CA ASP A 118 -7.40 24.98 12.65
C ASP A 118 -8.03 25.09 14.04
N SER A 119 -7.26 25.64 15.00
CA SER A 119 -7.82 26.21 16.22
C SER A 119 -6.94 27.35 16.73
N ASP A 120 -7.59 28.41 17.21
CA ASP A 120 -7.08 29.79 17.18
C ASP A 120 -6.65 30.35 18.56
N SER A 121 -5.68 31.27 18.53
CA SER A 121 -5.34 32.36 19.48
C SER A 121 -5.22 32.14 21.00
N SER A 122 -4.06 32.55 21.56
CA SER A 122 -4.01 33.71 22.51
C SER A 122 -2.59 34.24 22.81
N ASP A 123 -2.44 35.55 22.58
CA ASP A 123 -1.55 36.62 23.09
C ASP A 123 -0.12 36.46 23.68
N LYS A 124 0.67 37.53 23.43
CA LYS A 124 2.04 37.84 23.95
C LYS A 124 1.97 38.99 24.99
N PRO A 125 3.05 39.33 25.73
CA PRO A 125 4.05 40.32 25.23
C PRO A 125 5.53 40.06 25.70
N ASN A 126 6.52 39.97 24.81
CA ASN A 126 7.32 41.08 24.23
C ASN A 126 8.44 41.67 25.12
N LYS A 127 9.72 41.54 24.69
CA LYS A 127 10.75 42.59 24.88
C LYS A 127 11.82 42.54 23.78
N THR A 128 12.28 43.72 23.36
CA THR A 128 13.11 44.00 22.18
C THR A 128 14.58 44.31 22.53
N THR A 129 15.51 44.08 21.58
CA THR A 129 16.58 45.05 21.19
C THR A 129 17.37 44.65 19.91
N THR A 130 17.15 45.41 18.82
CA THR A 130 18.13 45.95 17.84
C THR A 130 19.64 45.60 17.96
N LYS A 131 20.45 45.40 16.89
CA LYS A 131 20.66 46.21 15.64
C LYS A 131 21.46 45.42 14.54
N PRO A 132 21.70 45.95 13.30
CA PRO A 132 21.95 45.15 12.07
C PRO A 132 23.39 45.22 11.47
N ARG A 133 23.69 44.37 10.46
CA ARG A 133 24.75 44.63 9.46
C ARG A 133 24.55 43.93 8.09
N LYS A 134 24.98 44.63 7.02
CA LYS A 134 24.94 44.26 5.59
C LYS A 134 26.27 43.65 5.10
N THR A 135 26.42 42.89 4.00
CA THR A 135 25.55 42.13 3.04
C THR A 135 26.48 41.40 2.04
N LYS A 136 26.15 40.17 1.55
CA LYS A 136 26.37 39.72 0.15
C LYS A 136 25.62 38.39 -0.15
N PRO A 137 25.39 38.04 -1.44
CA PRO A 137 24.42 37.00 -1.85
C PRO A 137 25.04 35.60 -2.03
N THR A 138 24.20 34.64 -2.46
CA THR A 138 24.38 33.17 -2.49
C THR A 138 24.36 32.54 -1.08
N THR A 139 23.64 31.47 -0.81
CA THR A 139 23.06 30.42 -1.68
C THR A 139 21.55 30.27 -1.48
N THR A 140 20.79 29.94 -2.54
CA THR A 140 19.34 29.68 -2.43
C THR A 140 19.10 28.31 -1.79
N THR A 141 18.55 28.27 -0.58
CA THR A 141 18.03 27.04 0.01
C THR A 141 16.78 26.60 -0.76
N THR A 142 16.95 25.71 -1.73
CA THR A 142 15.86 25.18 -2.55
C THR A 142 15.08 24.12 -1.76
N THR A 143 14.06 24.58 -1.03
CA THR A 143 13.04 23.71 -0.43
C THR A 143 12.41 22.87 -1.53
N THR A 144 12.83 21.61 -1.66
CA THR A 144 12.40 20.73 -2.74
C THR A 144 10.93 20.38 -2.53
N THR A 145 10.06 20.90 -3.39
CA THR A 145 8.61 20.71 -3.31
C THR A 145 8.23 19.35 -3.91
N ILE A 146 7.04 18.85 -3.56
CA ILE A 146 6.54 17.54 -4.05
C ILE A 146 6.48 17.50 -5.59
N SER A 147 6.28 18.64 -6.24
CA SER A 147 6.31 18.86 -7.70
C SER A 147 7.68 18.63 -8.35
N ASP A 148 8.79 18.81 -7.64
CA ASP A 148 10.14 18.82 -8.22
C ASP A 148 10.71 17.42 -8.47
N ILE A 149 10.09 16.38 -7.89
CA ILE A 149 10.49 14.99 -8.10
C ILE A 149 9.69 14.41 -9.28
N PRO A 150 10.36 14.06 -10.41
CA PRO A 150 9.66 13.58 -11.60
C PRO A 150 8.91 12.28 -11.30
N PRO A 151 7.69 12.11 -11.85
CA PRO A 151 6.91 10.90 -11.67
C PRO A 151 7.70 9.68 -12.19
N LEU A 152 7.52 8.53 -11.54
CA LEU A 152 8.23 7.30 -11.91
C LEU A 152 7.89 6.91 -13.35
N SER A 153 8.82 7.18 -14.28
CA SER A 153 8.68 6.79 -15.68
C SER A 153 8.76 5.26 -15.79
N LEU A 154 7.70 4.65 -16.31
CA LEU A 154 7.64 3.21 -16.57
C LEU A 154 7.91 2.98 -18.06
N PRO A 155 8.77 2.00 -18.44
CA PRO A 155 9.17 1.82 -19.84
C PRO A 155 8.04 1.37 -20.78
N TRP A 156 6.87 1.03 -20.25
CA TRP A 156 5.64 0.74 -21.02
C TRP A 156 4.55 1.83 -20.87
N SER A 157 4.80 2.90 -20.11
CA SER A 157 3.85 4.01 -19.89
C SER A 157 4.14 5.21 -20.80
N THR A 158 5.35 5.33 -21.33
CA THR A 158 5.64 6.19 -22.48
C THR A 158 5.12 5.51 -23.74
N PRO A 159 4.40 6.21 -24.63
CA PRO A 159 4.08 5.66 -25.95
C PRO A 159 5.41 5.39 -26.69
N LEU A 160 5.68 4.12 -26.99
CA LEU A 160 6.87 3.64 -27.70
C LEU A 160 6.93 4.10 -29.18
N SER A 161 6.01 4.97 -29.59
CA SER A 161 5.99 5.59 -30.90
C SER A 161 7.17 6.55 -31.06
N PHE A 162 8.22 6.04 -31.71
CA PHE A 162 9.35 6.82 -32.27
C PHE A 162 8.90 7.81 -33.37
N PHE A 163 7.61 7.82 -33.71
CA PHE A 163 6.97 8.74 -34.63
C PHE A 163 6.03 9.67 -33.85
N PRO A 164 5.98 10.98 -34.17
CA PRO A 164 4.95 11.85 -33.65
C PRO A 164 3.60 11.38 -34.21
N ILE A 165 2.78 10.76 -33.36
CA ILE A 165 1.38 10.44 -33.69
C ILE A 165 0.63 11.77 -33.78
N PRO A 166 0.04 12.15 -34.93
CA PRO A 166 -0.83 13.31 -35.00
C PRO A 166 -2.06 13.02 -34.14
N LEU A 167 -2.28 13.82 -33.11
CA LEU A 167 -3.49 13.74 -32.29
C LEU A 167 -4.70 14.13 -33.15
N HIS A 168 -5.42 13.13 -33.66
CA HIS A 168 -6.73 13.38 -34.25
C HIS A 168 -7.71 13.81 -33.13
N PRO A 169 -8.43 14.95 -33.24
CA PRO A 169 -9.09 15.59 -32.10
C PRO A 169 -10.22 14.83 -31.39
N HIS A 170 -10.52 13.58 -31.74
CA HIS A 170 -11.72 12.89 -31.27
C HIS A 170 -11.62 11.35 -31.12
N GLU A 171 -10.42 10.76 -31.21
CA GLU A 171 -10.24 9.30 -31.06
C GLU A 171 -9.49 8.95 -29.77
N THR A 172 -10.23 8.48 -28.77
CA THR A 172 -9.68 7.89 -27.55
C THR A 172 -9.14 6.49 -27.83
N HIS A 173 -7.81 6.37 -27.91
CA HIS A 173 -7.14 5.08 -28.11
C HIS A 173 -7.46 4.10 -26.97
N PRO A 174 -7.82 2.82 -27.23
CA PRO A 174 -8.14 1.84 -26.18
C PRO A 174 -7.00 1.51 -25.22
N LEU A 175 -5.76 1.87 -25.61
CA LEU A 175 -4.55 1.79 -24.79
C LEU A 175 -3.88 3.18 -24.71
N ALA A 176 -4.66 4.26 -24.68
CA ALA A 176 -4.13 5.56 -24.32
C ALA A 176 -3.42 5.46 -22.96
N PRO A 177 -2.29 6.18 -22.74
CA PRO A 177 -1.68 6.26 -21.42
C PRO A 177 -2.75 6.66 -20.41
N LEU A 178 -2.85 5.91 -19.30
CA LEU A 178 -3.78 6.19 -18.21
C LEU A 178 -3.69 7.67 -17.83
N ASP A 179 -4.74 8.38 -18.23
CA ASP A 179 -4.94 9.83 -18.24
C ASP A 179 -3.75 10.69 -17.80
N LEU A 180 -2.92 11.07 -18.79
CA LEU A 180 -1.99 12.20 -18.63
C LEU A 180 -2.72 13.55 -18.41
N ASP A 181 -4.03 13.54 -18.62
CA ASP A 181 -4.99 14.65 -18.44
C ASP A 181 -5.86 14.51 -17.18
N THR A 182 -5.58 13.54 -16.29
CA THR A 182 -6.14 13.58 -14.93
C THR A 182 -5.47 14.75 -14.21
N ASP A 183 -6.22 15.84 -14.05
CA ASP A 183 -5.86 16.95 -13.17
C ASP A 183 -5.34 16.38 -11.84
N PRO A 184 -4.13 16.74 -11.37
CA PRO A 184 -3.56 16.22 -10.13
C PRO A 184 -4.43 16.46 -8.89
N ALA A 185 -5.42 17.34 -8.96
CA ALA A 185 -6.46 17.52 -7.94
C ALA A 185 -7.54 16.43 -7.93
N THR A 186 -7.68 15.62 -9.00
CA THR A 186 -8.69 14.55 -9.09
C THR A 186 -8.16 13.28 -8.40
N PRO A 187 -8.67 12.89 -7.23
CA PRO A 187 -8.24 11.64 -6.61
C PRO A 187 -8.76 10.46 -7.44
N SER A 188 -7.85 9.59 -7.86
CA SER A 188 -8.17 8.32 -8.54
C SER A 188 -9.37 7.62 -7.91
N ALA A 189 -10.28 7.14 -8.76
CA ALA A 189 -11.56 6.56 -8.35
C ALA A 189 -11.40 5.42 -7.31
N ILE A 190 -10.24 4.77 -7.29
CA ILE A 190 -9.94 3.65 -6.40
C ILE A 190 -9.28 4.11 -5.08
N LYS A 191 -8.54 5.23 -5.10
CA LYS A 191 -8.18 5.97 -3.88
C LYS A 191 -9.45 6.43 -3.15
N LEU A 192 -10.43 6.98 -3.89
CA LEU A 192 -11.76 7.33 -3.37
C LEU A 192 -12.53 6.12 -2.85
N SER A 193 -12.58 5.01 -3.60
CA SER A 193 -13.30 3.80 -3.19
C SER A 193 -12.73 3.21 -1.88
N ARG A 194 -11.40 3.13 -1.76
CA ARG A 194 -10.75 2.69 -0.52
C ARG A 194 -10.99 3.65 0.65
N LEU A 195 -10.97 4.96 0.41
CA LEU A 195 -11.28 5.94 1.46
C LEU A 195 -12.71 5.74 1.97
N ARG A 196 -13.70 5.63 1.06
CA ARG A 196 -15.10 5.31 1.41
C ARG A 196 -15.25 3.99 2.17
N LYS A 197 -14.48 2.94 1.83
CA LYS A 197 -14.47 1.66 2.59
C LYS A 197 -13.97 1.87 4.02
N ASN A 198 -12.88 2.61 4.20
CA ASN A 198 -12.34 2.95 5.52
C ASN A 198 -13.36 3.75 6.34
N ASP A 199 -13.90 4.83 5.78
CA ASP A 199 -14.88 5.70 6.45
C ASP A 199 -16.14 4.94 6.86
N ALA A 200 -16.61 4.01 6.01
CA ALA A 200 -17.75 3.15 6.33
C ALA A 200 -17.48 2.18 7.49
N LEU A 201 -16.24 1.69 7.61
CA LEU A 201 -15.80 0.78 8.66
C LEU A 201 -15.57 1.51 9.98
N THR A 202 -14.95 2.70 9.96
CA THR A 202 -14.65 3.49 11.17
C THR A 202 -15.85 4.28 11.69
N ARG A 203 -16.90 4.51 10.89
CA ARG A 203 -18.12 5.26 11.26
C ARG A 203 -18.80 4.85 12.58
N ARG A 204 -18.58 3.62 13.04
CA ARG A 204 -19.17 3.07 14.28
C ARG A 204 -18.14 2.68 15.35
N MET A 205 -16.85 2.94 15.10
CA MET A 205 -15.79 2.65 16.06
C MET A 205 -15.80 3.67 17.20
N THR A 206 -15.52 3.22 18.41
CA THR A 206 -15.13 4.13 19.50
C THR A 206 -13.73 4.67 19.25
N HIS A 207 -13.30 5.63 20.06
CA HIS A 207 -11.92 6.15 20.02
C HIS A 207 -10.88 5.05 20.27
N GLU A 208 -11.18 4.10 21.18
CA GLU A 208 -10.31 2.97 21.51
C GLU A 208 -10.23 1.97 20.36
N ASP A 209 -11.39 1.58 19.78
CA ASP A 209 -11.44 0.70 18.61
C ASP A 209 -10.71 1.30 17.39
N TYR A 210 -10.82 2.63 17.21
CA TYR A 210 -10.16 3.34 16.12
C TYR A 210 -8.64 3.33 16.26
N ILE A 211 -8.10 3.49 17.48
CA ILE A 211 -6.67 3.36 17.75
C ILE A 211 -6.19 1.93 17.45
N GLU A 212 -6.91 0.91 17.94
CA GLU A 212 -6.54 -0.49 17.66
C GLU A 212 -6.56 -0.79 16.15
N TRP A 213 -7.58 -0.32 15.43
CA TRP A 213 -7.67 -0.48 13.97
C TRP A 213 -6.55 0.28 13.24
N HIS A 214 -6.25 1.51 13.64
CA HIS A 214 -5.16 2.32 13.09
C HIS A 214 -3.81 1.60 13.24
N ASP A 215 -3.49 1.11 14.43
CA ASP A 215 -2.22 0.46 14.73
C ASP A 215 -2.07 -0.87 13.97
N LYS A 216 -3.13 -1.69 13.93
CA LYS A 216 -3.17 -2.91 13.10
C LYS A 216 -3.07 -2.60 11.61
N ARG A 217 -3.66 -1.48 11.14
CA ARG A 217 -3.54 -1.01 9.75
C ARG A 217 -2.12 -0.53 9.41
N LYS A 218 -1.35 -0.04 10.38
CA LYS A 218 0.09 0.26 10.22
C LYS A 218 0.98 -0.97 10.26
N SER A 219 0.57 -2.03 10.95
CA SER A 219 1.33 -3.27 11.17
C SER A 219 1.89 -3.95 9.90
N SER A 220 3.16 -3.72 9.56
CA SER A 220 3.82 -4.29 8.37
C SER A 220 4.63 -5.56 8.66
N PHE A 221 4.90 -6.35 7.62
CA PHE A 221 5.77 -7.53 7.69
C PHE A 221 7.26 -7.15 7.76
N THR A 222 7.64 -5.99 7.21
CA THR A 222 9.06 -5.61 7.03
C THR A 222 9.62 -4.63 8.07
N SER A 223 8.82 -3.74 8.68
CA SER A 223 9.31 -2.60 9.50
C SER A 223 10.37 -2.95 10.56
N ARG A 224 10.27 -4.11 11.22
CA ARG A 224 11.23 -4.58 12.24
C ARG A 224 11.85 -5.95 11.96
N LYS A 225 11.54 -6.57 10.81
CA LYS A 225 11.90 -7.96 10.49
C LYS A 225 12.44 -8.13 9.06
N LYS A 226 13.14 -7.11 8.53
CA LYS A 226 13.63 -7.09 7.13
C LYS A 226 14.45 -8.34 6.75
N THR A 227 15.38 -8.78 7.60
CA THR A 227 16.20 -9.99 7.39
C THR A 227 15.36 -11.26 7.34
N LEU A 228 14.51 -11.47 8.36
CA LEU A 228 13.57 -12.59 8.41
C LEU A 228 12.58 -12.59 7.25
N PHE A 229 12.18 -11.41 6.74
CA PHE A 229 11.32 -11.30 5.58
C PHE A 229 12.04 -11.70 4.29
N ARG A 230 13.30 -11.27 4.11
CA ARG A 230 14.16 -11.69 2.98
C ARG A 230 14.33 -13.21 2.95
N GLU A 231 14.69 -13.80 4.08
CA GLU A 231 14.80 -15.26 4.25
C GLU A 231 13.46 -15.97 3.99
N TRP A 232 12.36 -15.47 4.58
CA TRP A 232 11.03 -16.07 4.44
C TRP A 232 10.56 -16.12 2.98
N CYS A 233 10.80 -15.08 2.17
CA CYS A 233 10.50 -15.08 0.73
C CYS A 233 11.65 -15.55 -0.17
N LEU A 234 12.73 -16.10 0.40
CA LEU A 234 13.92 -16.59 -0.32
C LEU A 234 14.59 -15.52 -1.22
N LEU A 235 14.46 -14.24 -0.86
CA LEU A 235 15.01 -13.11 -1.60
C LEU A 235 16.53 -13.04 -1.41
N GLY A 236 17.25 -13.38 -2.48
CA GLY A 236 18.70 -13.61 -2.51
C GLY A 236 19.08 -15.02 -2.97
N GLU A 237 18.23 -16.02 -2.73
CA GLU A 237 18.40 -17.38 -3.26
C GLU A 237 17.69 -17.55 -4.61
N VAL A 238 16.43 -17.13 -4.68
CA VAL A 238 15.54 -17.29 -5.85
C VAL A 238 15.77 -16.20 -6.90
N GLY A 239 16.25 -15.04 -6.47
CA GLY A 239 16.56 -13.91 -7.34
C GLY A 239 17.31 -12.81 -6.60
N ASP A 240 18.38 -12.31 -7.22
CA ASP A 240 19.14 -11.15 -6.77
C ASP A 240 18.58 -9.88 -7.45
N HIS A 241 18.67 -8.73 -6.78
CA HIS A 241 18.06 -7.48 -7.21
C HIS A 241 19.08 -6.34 -7.34
N LYS A 242 18.87 -5.46 -8.32
CA LYS A 242 19.80 -4.36 -8.65
C LYS A 242 19.62 -3.12 -7.77
N VAL A 243 18.48 -2.99 -7.10
CA VAL A 243 18.07 -1.78 -6.39
C VAL A 243 18.50 -1.82 -4.93
N THR A 244 18.66 -0.65 -4.30
CA THR A 244 18.95 -0.48 -2.86
C THR A 244 18.11 -1.42 -2.00
N GLU A 245 18.74 -2.08 -1.02
CA GLU A 245 18.22 -3.26 -0.30
C GLU A 245 16.85 -3.09 0.38
N ASP A 246 16.39 -1.85 0.56
CA ASP A 246 15.14 -1.51 1.25
C ASP A 246 13.92 -1.29 0.34
N GLU A 247 14.10 -0.96 -0.94
CA GLU A 247 12.96 -0.62 -1.81
C GLU A 247 12.15 -1.84 -2.25
N VAL A 248 12.84 -2.93 -2.60
CA VAL A 248 12.21 -4.19 -3.03
C VAL A 248 11.42 -4.84 -1.88
N PRO A 249 11.95 -5.01 -0.65
CA PRO A 249 11.16 -5.49 0.48
C PRO A 249 9.96 -4.60 0.81
N GLY A 250 10.06 -3.27 0.63
CA GLY A 250 8.94 -2.34 0.80
C GLY A 250 7.78 -2.62 -0.16
N LEU A 251 8.09 -2.83 -1.45
CA LEU A 251 7.09 -3.22 -2.46
C LEU A 251 6.50 -4.60 -2.19
N LEU A 252 7.34 -5.60 -1.91
CA LEU A 252 6.87 -6.97 -1.61
C LEU A 252 5.97 -7.01 -0.37
N ASN A 253 6.25 -6.18 0.65
CA ASN A 253 5.37 -6.02 1.82
C ASN A 253 4.00 -5.44 1.43
N LEU A 254 3.94 -4.43 0.54
CA LEU A 254 2.66 -3.90 0.07
C LEU A 254 1.84 -4.96 -0.68
N LEU A 255 2.49 -5.76 -1.53
CA LEU A 255 1.85 -6.86 -2.23
C LEU A 255 1.37 -7.94 -1.26
N ALA A 256 2.18 -8.33 -0.27
CA ALA A 256 1.80 -9.32 0.73
C ALA A 256 0.58 -8.86 1.55
N VAL A 257 0.58 -7.61 2.02
CA VAL A 257 -0.57 -7.00 2.71
C VAL A 257 -1.81 -7.01 1.82
N GLU A 258 -1.69 -6.61 0.56
CA GLU A 258 -2.83 -6.54 -0.37
C GLU A 258 -3.38 -7.93 -0.77
N ILE A 259 -2.53 -8.96 -0.81
CA ILE A 259 -2.95 -10.36 -1.01
C ILE A 259 -3.74 -10.85 0.21
N VAL A 260 -3.28 -10.58 1.44
CA VAL A 260 -4.02 -10.92 2.67
C VAL A 260 -5.35 -10.18 2.72
N GLU A 261 -5.35 -8.88 2.43
CA GLU A 261 -6.55 -8.04 2.42
C GLU A 261 -7.60 -8.59 1.43
N ARG A 262 -7.22 -8.88 0.17
CA ARG A 262 -8.13 -9.48 -0.82
C ARG A 262 -8.60 -10.88 -0.46
N LEU A 263 -7.71 -11.75 0.02
CA LEU A 263 -8.06 -13.12 0.38
C LEU A 263 -9.08 -13.15 1.52
N THR A 264 -8.93 -12.24 2.49
CA THR A 264 -9.89 -12.07 3.60
C THR A 264 -11.21 -11.47 3.12
N GLU A 265 -11.18 -10.45 2.26
CA GLU A 265 -12.38 -9.81 1.70
C GLU A 265 -13.22 -10.83 0.90
N GLU A 266 -12.59 -11.65 0.05
CA GLU A 266 -13.27 -12.69 -0.72
C GLU A 266 -13.77 -13.84 0.16
N ALA A 267 -12.98 -14.31 1.14
CA ALA A 267 -13.43 -15.33 2.09
C ALA A 267 -14.68 -14.86 2.87
N MET A 268 -14.68 -13.61 3.35
CA MET A 268 -15.82 -13.01 4.04
C MET A 268 -17.01 -12.73 3.11
N ARG A 269 -16.79 -12.48 1.82
CA ARG A 269 -17.86 -12.39 0.83
C ARG A 269 -18.54 -13.74 0.61
N VAL A 270 -17.76 -14.80 0.41
CA VAL A 270 -18.27 -16.18 0.23
C VAL A 270 -19.00 -16.66 1.48
N LYS A 271 -18.43 -16.47 2.68
CA LYS A 271 -19.05 -16.83 3.96
C LYS A 271 -20.43 -16.20 4.13
N ARG A 272 -20.57 -14.89 3.89
CA ARG A 272 -21.89 -14.20 3.93
C ARG A 272 -22.89 -14.74 2.90
N GLU A 273 -22.39 -15.16 1.72
CA GLU A 273 -23.21 -15.76 0.68
C GLU A 273 -23.69 -17.18 1.04
N GLU A 274 -22.85 -17.97 1.71
CA GLU A 274 -23.19 -19.29 2.25
C GLU A 274 -24.16 -19.20 3.43
N ASP A 275 -23.88 -18.35 4.42
CA ASP A 275 -24.76 -18.09 5.58
C ASP A 275 -26.18 -17.66 5.12
N GLY A 276 -26.25 -16.74 4.15
CA GLY A 276 -27.49 -16.26 3.56
C GLY A 276 -28.26 -17.30 2.73
N LYS A 277 -27.59 -18.34 2.22
CA LYS A 277 -28.22 -19.51 1.57
C LYS A 277 -28.63 -20.57 2.59
N GLY A 278 -27.82 -20.79 3.62
CA GLY A 278 -28.07 -21.75 4.71
C GLY A 278 -29.35 -21.45 5.47
N GLY A 279 -29.57 -20.20 5.87
CA GLY A 279 -30.80 -19.78 6.57
C GLY A 279 -32.08 -20.06 5.76
N ARG A 280 -32.04 -19.92 4.43
CA ARG A 280 -33.16 -20.29 3.53
C ARG A 280 -33.32 -21.79 3.32
N GLY A 281 -32.32 -22.59 3.66
CA GLY A 281 -32.34 -24.05 3.59
C GLY A 281 -33.04 -24.67 4.80
N ASP A 282 -32.69 -24.23 6.01
CA ASP A 282 -33.28 -24.79 7.23
C ASP A 282 -34.71 -24.30 7.48
N ASP A 283 -35.06 -23.03 7.23
CA ASP A 283 -36.47 -22.55 7.26
C ASP A 283 -37.41 -23.42 6.40
N LYS A 284 -36.92 -23.88 5.24
CA LYS A 284 -37.68 -24.77 4.36
C LYS A 284 -37.79 -26.19 4.93
N ARG A 285 -36.72 -26.73 5.53
CA ARG A 285 -36.71 -28.07 6.13
C ARG A 285 -37.60 -28.11 7.38
N GLU A 286 -37.51 -27.12 8.25
CA GLU A 286 -38.37 -27.00 9.43
C GLU A 286 -39.83 -26.78 9.02
N GLY A 287 -40.10 -25.87 8.08
CA GLY A 287 -41.43 -25.64 7.54
C GLY A 287 -42.04 -26.89 6.88
N GLU A 288 -41.25 -27.71 6.18
CA GLU A 288 -41.71 -28.95 5.57
C GLU A 288 -41.94 -30.06 6.61
N GLN A 289 -41.06 -30.18 7.62
CA GLN A 289 -41.27 -31.09 8.76
C GLN A 289 -42.51 -30.69 9.57
N HIS A 290 -42.73 -29.40 9.81
CA HIS A 290 -43.92 -28.89 10.49
C HIS A 290 -45.20 -29.17 9.68
N ARG A 291 -45.18 -28.98 8.35
CA ARG A 291 -46.31 -29.35 7.46
C ARG A 291 -46.55 -30.87 7.41
N LYS A 292 -45.51 -31.70 7.50
CA LYS A 292 -45.63 -33.16 7.60
C LYS A 292 -46.24 -33.59 8.95
N ARG A 293 -45.82 -32.99 10.06
CA ARG A 293 -46.38 -33.26 11.40
C ARG A 293 -47.85 -32.83 11.52
N ARG A 294 -48.26 -31.72 10.89
CA ARG A 294 -49.68 -31.28 10.81
C ARG A 294 -50.57 -32.08 9.84
N ARG A 295 -50.05 -33.12 9.17
CA ARG A 295 -50.80 -34.04 8.30
C ARG A 295 -50.96 -35.45 8.89
N LEU A 296 -50.46 -35.67 10.11
CA LEU A 296 -50.48 -36.96 10.82
C LEU A 296 -51.45 -36.96 12.02
N PHE A 297 -52.31 -35.93 12.11
CA PHE A 297 -53.41 -35.76 13.05
C PHE A 297 -54.61 -35.16 12.31
#